data_AF-A0A536S906-F1
#
_entry.id   AF-A0A536S906-F1
#
_cell.length_a   1.000
_cell.length_b   1.000
_cell.length_c   1.000
_cell.angle_alpha   90.00
_cell.angle_beta   90.00
_cell.angle_gamma   90.00
#
_symmetry.space_group_name_H-M   'P 1'
#
loop_
_entity.id
_entity.type
_entity.pdbx_description
1 polymer ?
#
loop_
_entity_poly.entity_id
_entity_poly.type
_entity_poly.pdbx_seq_one_letter_code
_entity_poly.pdbx_strand_id
1 'polypeptide(L)'
;MGLQVWQTLRRTDGGKGPEHDFGRGTVKDALALPSLTHRTAEDVAHHASFLSQMVLWGTVQDYGGGAIVEAYLSLPVYARLNDSYFADFRRERKEEWVVRARAGARQVEFRRDVPRRRIAFEPIVIAPAVVRNYSSYDALQLYDPADPSKPIGPIGNDITGVEQHGDSAIVTTRGVKGIVRLPQLSANRSEVVDFVGGLMRIFRGDWAGAEQLMRGVAENRNALAMAKLGRSGEDHIERALELNPYAERTAAFAIMDVLERLARLTERDAAASERRDLIAQVRQRVERHRRLFLADDPWINGVLAGLKTIEDSL
;
A
#
# COMPACT_ATOMS: atom_id res chain seq x y z
N MET A 1 16.93 -5.44 -4.06
CA MET A 1 15.55 -5.33 -3.54
C MET A 1 14.61 -4.66 -4.53
N GLY A 2 14.98 -3.52 -5.15
CA GLY A 2 14.16 -2.84 -6.18
C GLY A 2 13.68 -3.76 -7.32
N LEU A 3 14.59 -4.58 -7.89
CA LEU A 3 14.26 -5.57 -8.92
C LEU A 3 13.16 -6.57 -8.51
N GLN A 4 13.12 -6.98 -7.24
CA GLN A 4 12.10 -7.89 -6.74
C GLN A 4 10.77 -7.16 -6.51
N VAL A 5 10.80 -5.89 -6.10
CA VAL A 5 9.57 -5.07 -6.01
C VAL A 5 8.92 -4.90 -7.39
N TRP A 6 9.71 -4.80 -8.47
CA TRP A 6 9.17 -4.76 -9.84
C TRP A 6 8.34 -6.00 -10.16
N GLN A 7 8.65 -7.14 -9.54
CA GLN A 7 7.90 -8.39 -9.68
C GLN A 7 6.52 -8.40 -8.99
N THR A 8 6.06 -7.24 -8.52
CA THR A 8 4.74 -7.08 -7.94
C THR A 8 3.85 -6.16 -8.78
N LEU A 9 4.45 -5.49 -9.77
CA LEU A 9 3.77 -4.58 -10.70
C LEU A 9 2.81 -5.36 -11.60
N ARG A 10 1.53 -5.05 -11.46
CA ARG A 10 0.46 -5.57 -12.31
C ARG A 10 -0.31 -4.41 -12.91
N ARG A 11 -0.45 -4.32 -14.23
CA ARG A 11 -1.23 -3.26 -14.87
C ARG A 11 -2.73 -3.56 -14.85
N THR A 12 -3.10 -4.78 -15.17
CA THR A 12 -4.49 -5.23 -15.25
C THR A 12 -4.66 -6.58 -14.57
N ASP A 13 -5.88 -6.87 -14.13
CA ASP A 13 -6.22 -8.22 -13.68
C ASP A 13 -6.45 -9.24 -14.79
N GLY A 14 -6.44 -8.80 -16.05
CA GLY A 14 -6.76 -9.61 -17.23
C GLY A 14 -8.18 -9.41 -17.74
N GLY A 15 -9.01 -8.66 -17.02
CA GLY A 15 -10.33 -8.22 -17.47
C GLY A 15 -10.26 -7.12 -18.54
N LYS A 16 -11.39 -6.89 -19.22
CA LYS A 16 -11.54 -5.83 -20.22
C LYS A 16 -12.37 -4.71 -19.62
N GLY A 17 -11.82 -3.49 -19.54
CA GLY A 17 -12.53 -2.31 -19.06
C GLY A 17 -11.67 -1.41 -18.18
N PRO A 18 -12.05 -0.13 -17.98
CA PRO A 18 -11.30 0.79 -17.11
C PRO A 18 -11.18 0.33 -15.65
N GLU A 19 -12.17 -0.40 -15.13
CA GLU A 19 -12.20 -0.96 -13.78
C GLU A 19 -11.15 -2.07 -13.57
N HIS A 20 -10.66 -2.65 -14.66
CA HIS A 20 -9.63 -3.68 -14.68
C HIS A 20 -8.23 -3.11 -15.01
N ASP A 21 -8.08 -1.79 -15.25
CA ASP A 21 -6.78 -1.12 -15.44
C ASP A 21 -6.38 -0.36 -14.16
N PHE A 22 -5.34 -0.86 -13.48
CA PHE A 22 -4.77 -0.27 -12.26
C PHE A 22 -3.70 0.80 -12.55
N GLY A 23 -3.62 1.28 -13.79
CA GLY A 23 -2.65 2.28 -14.24
C GLY A 23 -1.25 1.71 -14.45
N ARG A 24 -0.27 2.59 -14.69
CA ARG A 24 1.15 2.21 -14.83
C ARG A 24 1.89 2.60 -13.55
N GLY A 25 2.25 1.60 -12.74
CA GLY A 25 3.17 1.83 -11.62
C GLY A 25 4.58 1.93 -12.16
N THR A 26 5.32 2.95 -11.74
CA THR A 26 6.74 3.11 -12.07
C THR A 26 7.56 3.00 -10.79
N VAL A 27 8.63 2.23 -10.85
CA VAL A 27 9.65 2.21 -9.80
C VAL A 27 10.93 2.72 -10.42
N LYS A 28 11.53 3.72 -9.77
CA LYS A 28 12.78 4.32 -10.18
C LYS A 28 13.77 4.20 -9.03
N ASP A 29 14.98 3.74 -9.33
CA ASP A 29 16.03 3.69 -8.32
C ASP A 29 16.45 5.13 -7.98
N ALA A 30 16.45 5.44 -6.68
CA ALA A 30 16.76 6.76 -6.17
C ALA A 30 18.28 6.92 -5.93
N LEU A 31 18.73 8.17 -5.98
CA LEU A 31 20.10 8.56 -5.67
C LEU A 31 20.48 8.21 -4.22
N ALA A 32 21.78 8.13 -3.96
CA ALA A 32 22.29 7.97 -2.60
C ALA A 32 21.69 9.03 -1.66
N LEU A 33 21.17 8.59 -0.51
CA LEU A 33 20.58 9.49 0.46
C LEU A 33 21.68 10.18 1.27
N PRO A 34 21.65 11.52 1.44
CA PRO A 34 22.60 12.24 2.29
C PRO A 34 22.57 11.80 3.76
N SER A 35 21.41 11.34 4.24
CA SER A 35 21.24 10.75 5.56
C SER A 35 20.17 9.66 5.55
N LEU A 36 20.32 8.65 6.39
CA LEU A 36 19.39 7.54 6.53
C LEU A 36 18.23 7.91 7.47
N THR A 37 17.41 8.87 7.05
CA THR A 37 16.22 9.28 7.79
C THR A 37 14.99 9.31 6.90
N HIS A 38 13.81 9.09 7.51
CA HIS A 38 12.53 9.16 6.80
C HIS A 38 12.30 10.54 6.17
N ARG A 39 12.79 11.62 6.80
CA ARG A 39 12.63 12.98 6.28
C ARG A 39 13.40 13.14 4.98
N THR A 40 14.68 12.77 4.96
CA THR A 40 15.50 12.84 3.75
C THR A 40 14.94 11.96 2.62
N ALA A 41 14.44 10.77 2.95
CA ALA A 41 13.79 9.91 1.97
C ALA A 41 12.49 10.52 1.41
N GLU A 42 11.64 11.09 2.27
CA GLU A 42 10.41 11.80 1.88
C GLU A 42 10.72 13.05 1.04
N ASP A 43 11.76 13.83 1.38
CA ASP A 43 12.21 15.02 0.65
C ASP A 43 12.68 14.68 -0.77
N VAL A 44 13.44 13.59 -0.94
CA VAL A 44 13.84 13.09 -2.27
C VAL A 44 12.62 12.66 -3.08
N ALA A 45 11.61 12.06 -2.43
CA ALA A 45 10.34 11.69 -3.06
C ALA A 45 9.57 12.92 -3.58
N HIS A 46 9.60 14.01 -2.82
CA HIS A 46 8.89 15.26 -3.09
C HIS A 46 9.49 16.06 -4.25
N HIS A 47 10.70 15.73 -4.69
CA HIS A 47 11.31 16.40 -5.82
C HIS A 47 10.42 16.26 -7.07
N ALA A 48 10.14 17.37 -7.76
CA ALA A 48 9.11 17.48 -8.79
C ALA A 48 9.24 16.47 -9.96
N SER A 49 10.42 15.89 -10.13
CA SER A 49 10.71 14.83 -11.12
C SER A 49 10.25 13.42 -10.71
N PHE A 50 9.92 13.18 -9.44
CA PHE A 50 9.59 11.86 -8.91
C PHE A 50 8.18 11.77 -8.33
N LEU A 51 7.76 12.75 -7.52
CA LEU A 51 6.46 12.78 -6.80
C LEU A 51 6.00 11.38 -6.35
N SER A 52 6.90 10.63 -5.72
CA SER A 52 6.70 9.21 -5.47
C SER A 52 5.73 8.99 -4.32
N GLN A 53 4.75 8.10 -4.49
CA GLN A 53 3.78 7.76 -3.45
C GLN A 53 4.38 6.88 -2.35
N MET A 54 5.53 6.26 -2.63
CA MET A 54 6.22 5.33 -1.75
C MET A 54 7.73 5.45 -1.95
N VAL A 55 8.52 5.35 -0.89
CA VAL A 55 9.99 5.31 -0.93
C VAL A 55 10.47 4.16 -0.06
N LEU A 56 11.06 3.15 -0.70
CA LEU A 56 11.83 2.10 -0.01
C LEU A 56 13.28 2.55 0.07
N TRP A 57 13.81 2.68 1.27
CA TRP A 57 15.15 3.18 1.54
C TRP A 57 15.81 2.39 2.66
N GLY A 58 17.12 2.53 2.82
CA GLY A 58 17.84 1.73 3.81
C GLY A 58 19.34 1.72 3.58
N THR A 59 20.00 0.78 4.24
CA THR A 59 21.43 0.55 4.12
C THR A 59 21.74 -0.92 3.94
N VAL A 60 22.90 -1.18 3.35
CA VAL A 60 23.46 -2.51 3.17
C VAL A 60 24.85 -2.50 3.80
N GLN A 61 25.12 -3.45 4.69
CA GLN A 61 26.41 -3.60 5.36
C GLN A 61 26.97 -4.99 5.06
N ASP A 62 28.26 -5.07 4.73
CA ASP A 62 28.91 -6.35 4.51
C ASP A 62 29.06 -7.11 5.83
N TYR A 63 28.72 -8.40 5.82
CA TYR A 63 28.82 -9.25 7.01
C TYR A 63 29.13 -10.71 6.63
N GLY A 64 30.29 -11.21 7.06
CA GLY A 64 30.67 -12.62 6.87
C GLY A 64 30.74 -13.08 5.41
N GLY A 65 31.07 -12.19 4.48
CA GLY A 65 31.05 -12.44 3.04
C GLY A 65 29.65 -12.42 2.41
N GLY A 66 28.61 -12.19 3.21
CA GLY A 66 27.26 -11.84 2.80
C GLY A 66 26.98 -10.37 3.11
N ALA A 67 25.70 -10.00 3.27
CA ALA A 67 25.31 -8.64 3.61
C ALA A 67 24.10 -8.62 4.55
N ILE A 68 24.01 -7.60 5.41
CA ILE A 68 22.83 -7.27 6.21
C ILE A 68 22.15 -6.07 5.56
N VAL A 69 20.86 -6.18 5.29
CA VAL A 69 20.04 -5.10 4.74
C VAL A 69 19.08 -4.61 5.80
N GLU A 70 19.20 -3.34 6.15
CA GLU A 70 18.21 -2.63 6.96
C GLU A 70 17.32 -1.82 6.04
N ALA A 71 16.04 -2.17 5.99
CA ALA A 71 15.09 -1.56 5.07
C ALA A 71 13.99 -0.79 5.82
N TYR A 72 13.56 0.31 5.21
CA TYR A 72 12.51 1.19 5.68
C TYR A 72 11.60 1.58 4.52
N LEU A 73 10.31 1.73 4.79
CA LEU A 73 9.33 2.23 3.83
C LEU A 73 8.68 3.51 4.36
N SER A 74 8.72 4.56 3.55
CA SER A 74 8.01 5.81 3.76
C SER A 74 6.90 5.98 2.73
N LEU A 75 5.74 6.47 3.16
CA LEU A 75 4.57 6.82 2.34
C LEU A 75 4.34 8.33 2.45
N PRO A 76 5.01 9.17 1.62
CA PRO A 76 4.96 10.61 1.75
C PRO A 76 3.52 11.16 1.67
N VAL A 77 3.27 12.25 2.41
CA VAL A 77 1.96 12.92 2.41
C VAL A 77 2.06 14.15 1.53
N TYR A 78 1.28 14.15 0.46
CA TYR A 78 1.14 15.29 -0.42
C TYR A 78 -0.14 16.07 -0.08
N ALA A 79 -0.13 17.39 -0.29
CA ALA A 79 -1.34 18.21 -0.23
C ALA A 79 -2.36 17.73 -1.29
N ARG A 80 -3.65 18.04 -1.15
CA ARG A 80 -4.61 17.72 -2.22
C ARG A 80 -4.41 18.68 -3.40
N LEU A 81 -4.85 18.22 -4.58
CA LEU A 81 -4.92 19.06 -5.77
C LEU A 81 -5.67 20.36 -5.42
N ASN A 82 -5.05 21.51 -5.70
CA ASN A 82 -5.50 22.88 -5.40
C ASN A 82 -5.11 23.47 -4.04
N ASP A 83 -4.49 22.71 -3.13
CA ASP A 83 -4.07 23.23 -1.81
C ASP A 83 -2.59 23.66 -1.76
N SER A 84 -1.74 23.23 -2.71
CA SER A 84 -0.31 23.53 -2.74
C SER A 84 0.33 23.24 -4.12
N TYR A 85 1.51 23.82 -4.37
CA TYR A 85 2.38 23.50 -5.52
C TYR A 85 2.94 22.06 -5.47
N PHE A 86 3.01 21.43 -4.28
CA PHE A 86 3.38 20.03 -4.08
C PHE A 86 2.14 19.18 -3.80
N ALA A 87 1.16 19.27 -4.69
CA ALA A 87 -0.09 18.54 -4.57
C ALA A 87 -0.02 17.15 -5.19
N ASP A 88 -0.74 16.22 -4.57
CA ASP A 88 -1.04 14.90 -5.11
C ASP A 88 -1.80 15.06 -6.41
N PHE A 89 -1.15 14.73 -7.53
CA PHE A 89 -1.73 14.81 -8.87
C PHE A 89 -2.80 13.74 -9.12
N ARG A 90 -2.93 12.76 -8.23
CA ARG A 90 -3.94 11.70 -8.35
C ARG A 90 -5.32 12.27 -8.04
N ARG A 91 -6.27 11.99 -8.94
CA ARG A 91 -7.69 12.32 -8.75
C ARG A 91 -8.29 11.57 -7.57
N GLU A 92 -7.79 10.37 -7.30
CA GLU A 92 -8.27 9.49 -6.23
C GLU A 92 -7.12 8.95 -5.40
N ARG A 93 -7.32 8.91 -4.09
CA ARG A 93 -6.43 8.28 -3.12
C ARG A 93 -7.03 6.95 -2.70
N LYS A 94 -6.74 5.91 -3.47
CA LYS A 94 -7.32 4.58 -3.26
C LYS A 94 -6.95 4.03 -1.89
N GLU A 95 -5.77 4.37 -1.39
CA GLU A 95 -5.26 3.95 -0.09
C GLU A 95 -6.06 4.48 1.11
N GLU A 96 -6.90 5.50 0.93
CA GLU A 96 -7.78 6.00 1.99
C GLU A 96 -9.05 5.13 2.09
N TRP A 97 -9.32 4.62 3.28
CA TRP A 97 -10.59 3.98 3.58
C TRP A 97 -11.69 5.04 3.70
N VAL A 98 -12.52 5.12 2.68
CA VAL A 98 -13.71 5.96 2.66
C VAL A 98 -14.95 5.08 2.78
N VAL A 99 -15.77 5.33 3.80
CA VAL A 99 -17.07 4.71 4.06
C VAL A 99 -18.16 5.76 3.86
N ARG A 100 -19.21 5.43 3.10
CA ARG A 100 -20.34 6.33 2.84
C ARG A 100 -21.64 5.70 3.30
N ALA A 101 -22.15 6.15 4.43
CA ALA A 101 -23.41 5.68 4.99
C ALA A 101 -24.57 6.61 4.60
N ARG A 102 -25.74 6.05 4.28
CA ARG A 102 -26.95 6.83 3.98
C ARG A 102 -27.63 7.31 5.25
N ALA A 103 -28.02 8.58 5.26
CA ALA A 103 -28.84 9.23 6.28
C ALA A 103 -30.04 9.89 5.59
N GLY A 104 -31.11 9.12 5.37
CA GLY A 104 -32.21 9.49 4.47
C GLY A 104 -31.70 9.88 3.07
N ALA A 105 -32.06 11.05 2.58
CA ALA A 105 -31.59 11.57 1.28
C ALA A 105 -30.12 12.02 1.27
N ARG A 106 -29.44 12.06 2.42
CA ARG A 106 -28.04 12.51 2.54
C ARG A 106 -27.08 11.33 2.65
N GLN A 107 -25.80 11.59 2.37
CA GLN A 107 -24.71 10.66 2.67
C GLN A 107 -23.77 11.29 3.69
N VAL A 108 -23.39 10.50 4.69
CA VAL A 108 -22.34 10.81 5.65
C VAL A 108 -21.08 10.06 5.23
N GLU A 109 -19.97 10.77 5.10
CA GLU A 109 -18.68 10.19 4.69
C GLU A 109 -17.74 10.11 5.91
N PHE A 110 -17.20 8.92 6.16
CA PHE A 110 -16.14 8.68 7.12
C PHE A 110 -14.87 8.30 6.37
N ARG A 111 -13.73 8.90 6.73
CA ARG A 111 -12.46 8.71 6.02
C ARG A 111 -11.34 8.40 7.01
N ARG A 112 -10.54 7.38 6.70
CA ARG A 112 -9.26 7.11 7.37
C ARG A 112 -8.18 6.77 6.37
N ASP A 113 -6.98 7.23 6.71
CA ASP A 113 -5.76 6.98 5.95
C ASP A 113 -5.18 5.59 6.31
N VAL A 114 -4.10 5.18 5.63
CA VAL A 114 -3.41 3.91 5.90
C VAL A 114 -2.93 3.80 7.38
N PRO A 115 -2.83 2.57 7.93
CA PRO A 115 -2.49 2.38 9.33
C PRO A 115 -1.12 2.92 9.74
N ARG A 116 -0.12 2.91 8.86
CA ARG A 116 1.20 3.49 9.12
C ARG A 116 1.79 4.00 7.81
N ARG A 117 2.46 5.17 7.88
CA ARG A 117 3.18 5.77 6.75
C ARG A 117 4.69 5.61 6.83
N ARG A 118 5.22 5.16 7.96
CA ARG A 118 6.65 4.96 8.20
C ARG A 118 6.81 3.60 8.84
N ILE A 119 7.54 2.73 8.17
CA ILE A 119 7.63 1.31 8.49
C ILE A 119 9.10 0.94 8.48
N ALA A 120 9.55 0.30 9.55
CA ALA A 120 10.86 -0.34 9.63
C ALA A 120 10.64 -1.84 9.48
N PHE A 121 11.43 -2.47 8.63
CA PHE A 121 11.43 -3.92 8.48
C PHE A 121 12.50 -4.55 9.36
N GLU A 122 12.32 -5.84 9.67
CA GLU A 122 13.39 -6.60 10.30
C GLU A 122 14.61 -6.69 9.36
N PRO A 123 15.85 -6.65 9.90
CA PRO A 123 17.04 -6.77 9.09
C PRO A 123 17.07 -8.08 8.30
N ILE A 124 17.37 -8.00 7.01
CA ILE A 124 17.47 -9.17 6.13
C ILE A 124 18.93 -9.56 5.99
N VAL A 125 19.26 -10.82 6.30
CA VAL A 125 20.59 -11.37 6.06
C VAL A 125 20.64 -12.01 4.67
N ILE A 126 21.50 -11.48 3.80
CA ILE A 126 21.77 -11.99 2.46
C ILE A 126 22.99 -12.91 2.50
N ALA A 127 22.79 -14.14 2.04
CA ALA A 127 23.86 -15.13 1.99
C ALA A 127 24.96 -14.76 0.97
N PRO A 128 26.23 -15.13 1.25
CA PRO A 128 27.37 -14.86 0.36
C PRO A 128 27.17 -15.27 -1.11
N ALA A 129 26.48 -16.39 -1.35
CA ALA A 129 26.24 -16.89 -2.70
C ALA A 129 25.35 -15.96 -3.55
N VAL A 130 24.42 -15.24 -2.91
CA VAL A 130 23.51 -14.31 -3.59
C VAL A 130 24.25 -13.02 -3.95
N VAL A 131 25.06 -12.48 -3.04
CA VAL A 131 25.87 -11.27 -3.26
C VAL A 131 26.80 -11.43 -4.47
N ARG A 132 27.41 -12.61 -4.62
CA ARG A 132 28.29 -12.91 -5.77
C ARG A 132 27.58 -12.91 -7.13
N ASN A 133 26.28 -13.21 -7.17
CA ASN A 133 25.53 -13.32 -8.42
C ASN A 133 24.83 -12.02 -8.85
N TYR A 134 24.65 -11.06 -7.94
CA TYR A 134 23.82 -9.86 -8.16
C TYR A 134 24.47 -8.55 -7.69
N SER A 135 25.79 -8.50 -7.59
CA SER A 135 26.55 -7.34 -7.08
C SER A 135 26.62 -6.15 -8.05
N SER A 136 26.24 -6.29 -9.33
CA SER A 136 26.11 -5.17 -10.26
C SER A 136 24.90 -5.32 -11.20
N TYR A 137 24.22 -4.19 -11.47
CA TYR A 137 23.12 -4.13 -12.45
C TYR A 137 23.58 -4.42 -13.88
N ASP A 138 24.86 -4.18 -14.20
CA ASP A 138 25.45 -4.46 -15.52
C ASP A 138 25.46 -5.95 -15.87
N ALA A 139 25.25 -6.84 -14.88
CA ALA A 139 25.05 -8.27 -15.12
C ALA A 139 23.69 -8.60 -15.75
N LEU A 140 22.73 -7.67 -15.76
CA LEU A 140 21.40 -7.88 -16.32
C LEU A 140 21.32 -7.36 -17.76
N GLN A 141 20.94 -8.27 -18.66
CA GLN A 141 20.77 -7.97 -20.07
C GLN A 141 19.34 -7.51 -20.38
N LEU A 142 19.22 -6.46 -21.20
CA LEU A 142 17.98 -6.02 -21.82
C LEU A 142 17.77 -6.76 -23.14
N TYR A 143 16.57 -7.28 -23.35
CA TYR A 143 16.15 -7.99 -24.56
C TYR A 143 15.06 -7.24 -25.32
N ASP A 144 14.98 -7.45 -26.62
CA ASP A 144 13.97 -6.86 -27.50
C ASP A 144 12.57 -7.41 -27.18
N PRO A 145 11.54 -6.57 -26.95
CA PRO A 145 10.18 -7.05 -26.77
C PRO A 145 9.59 -7.78 -27.99
N ALA A 146 10.01 -7.43 -29.20
CA ALA A 146 9.55 -8.06 -30.44
C ALA A 146 10.29 -9.38 -30.73
N ASP A 147 11.52 -9.51 -30.23
CA ASP A 147 12.30 -10.74 -30.27
C ASP A 147 12.99 -10.97 -28.92
N PRO A 148 12.32 -11.66 -27.97
CA PRO A 148 12.84 -11.87 -26.63
C PRO A 148 14.16 -12.65 -26.58
N SER A 149 14.61 -13.26 -27.68
CA SER A 149 15.90 -13.95 -27.78
C SER A 149 17.07 -12.99 -28.05
N LYS A 150 16.78 -11.80 -28.58
CA LYS A 150 17.77 -10.83 -29.04
C LYS A 150 18.17 -9.88 -27.90
N PRO A 151 19.44 -9.92 -27.44
CA PRO A 151 19.93 -8.94 -26.49
C PRO A 151 20.11 -7.57 -27.16
N ILE A 152 19.60 -6.51 -26.54
CA ILE A 152 19.83 -5.12 -26.91
C ILE A 152 21.15 -4.61 -26.30
N GLY A 153 21.39 -4.92 -25.02
CA GLY A 153 22.54 -4.41 -24.28
C GLY A 153 22.36 -4.53 -22.76
N PRO A 154 23.36 -4.14 -21.96
CA PRO A 154 23.21 -4.08 -20.51
C PRO A 154 22.19 -3.02 -20.10
N ILE A 155 21.48 -3.29 -19.01
CA ILE A 155 20.38 -2.45 -18.52
C ILE A 155 20.85 -1.07 -18.00
N GLY A 156 22.07 -0.97 -17.47
CA GLY A 156 22.63 0.25 -16.87
C GLY A 156 21.97 0.66 -15.54
N ASN A 157 22.17 1.92 -15.10
CA ASN A 157 21.74 2.38 -13.77
C ASN A 157 20.48 3.27 -13.75
N ASP A 158 20.02 3.76 -14.90
CA ASP A 158 18.80 4.59 -15.00
C ASP A 158 17.66 3.76 -15.58
N ILE A 159 16.96 3.06 -14.68
CA ILE A 159 15.97 2.05 -15.04
C ILE A 159 14.63 2.37 -14.40
N THR A 160 13.58 2.27 -15.21
CA THR A 160 12.20 2.35 -14.75
C THR A 160 11.49 1.03 -15.02
N GLY A 161 11.05 0.35 -13.97
CA GLY A 161 10.17 -0.82 -14.08
C GLY A 161 8.76 -0.41 -14.49
N VAL A 162 8.17 -1.08 -15.49
CA VAL A 162 6.86 -0.72 -16.06
C VAL A 162 5.81 -1.81 -15.84
N GLU A 163 6.15 -3.06 -16.11
CA GLU A 163 5.24 -4.20 -16.03
C GLU A 163 6.01 -5.51 -15.84
N GLN A 164 5.37 -6.55 -15.33
CA GLN A 164 5.98 -7.88 -15.18
C GLN A 164 5.11 -8.97 -15.83
N HIS A 165 5.78 -9.94 -16.45
CA HIS A 165 5.21 -11.20 -16.91
C HIS A 165 6.09 -12.38 -16.46
N GLY A 166 5.65 -13.09 -15.41
CA GLY A 166 6.37 -14.27 -14.89
C GLY A 166 7.82 -13.95 -14.51
N ASP A 167 8.77 -14.67 -15.08
CA ASP A 167 10.21 -14.47 -14.84
C ASP A 167 10.83 -13.33 -15.65
N SER A 168 10.01 -12.38 -16.12
CA SER A 168 10.49 -11.25 -16.89
C SER A 168 9.79 -9.95 -16.52
N ALA A 169 10.53 -8.84 -16.57
CA ALA A 169 10.02 -7.50 -16.35
C ALA A 169 10.24 -6.65 -17.60
N ILE A 170 9.21 -5.90 -18.00
CA ILE A 170 9.31 -4.83 -18.97
C ILE A 170 9.84 -3.60 -18.25
N VAL A 171 10.97 -3.10 -18.74
CA VAL A 171 11.64 -1.92 -18.21
C VAL A 171 11.85 -0.88 -19.30
N THR A 172 12.12 0.35 -18.89
CA THR A 172 12.64 1.39 -19.78
C THR A 172 13.97 1.90 -19.21
N THR A 173 15.00 1.93 -20.05
CA THR A 173 16.33 2.45 -19.71
C THR A 173 16.83 3.29 -20.87
N ARG A 174 17.37 4.49 -20.60
CA ARG A 174 17.89 5.41 -21.63
C ARG A 174 16.92 5.65 -22.80
N GLY A 175 15.62 5.71 -22.51
CA GLY A 175 14.55 5.87 -23.51
C GLY A 175 14.19 4.61 -24.32
N VAL A 176 14.86 3.48 -24.09
CA VAL A 176 14.60 2.20 -24.76
C VAL A 176 13.77 1.30 -23.86
N LYS A 177 12.63 0.81 -24.38
CA LYS A 177 11.79 -0.19 -23.72
C LYS A 177 12.31 -1.59 -24.05
N GLY A 178 12.48 -2.44 -23.05
CA GLY A 178 12.95 -3.82 -23.25
C GLY A 178 12.54 -4.77 -22.13
N ILE A 179 12.88 -6.04 -22.30
CA ILE A 179 12.58 -7.12 -21.36
C ILE A 179 13.84 -7.48 -20.57
N VAL A 180 13.72 -7.63 -19.26
CA VAL A 180 14.77 -8.14 -18.37
C VAL A 180 14.31 -9.46 -17.80
N ARG A 181 15.17 -10.48 -17.83
CA ARG A 181 14.86 -11.81 -17.29
C ARG A 181 15.33 -11.88 -15.83
N LEU A 182 14.45 -12.34 -14.93
CA LEU A 182 14.64 -12.40 -13.48
C LEU A 182 14.36 -13.81 -12.88
N PRO A 183 14.83 -14.92 -13.49
CA PRO A 183 14.36 -16.28 -13.17
C PRO A 183 14.73 -16.82 -11.78
N GLN A 184 15.80 -16.33 -11.14
CA GLN A 184 16.19 -16.80 -9.79
C GLN A 184 15.67 -15.88 -8.67
N LEU A 185 15.29 -14.65 -9.01
CA LEU A 185 14.77 -13.68 -8.04
C LEU A 185 13.28 -13.89 -7.74
N SER A 186 12.56 -14.59 -8.63
CA SER A 186 11.15 -14.96 -8.49
C SER A 186 10.91 -16.17 -7.58
N ALA A 187 11.91 -17.04 -7.39
CA ALA A 187 11.78 -18.29 -6.64
C ALA A 187 11.64 -18.07 -5.11
N ASN A 188 12.26 -17.02 -4.56
CA ASN A 188 12.20 -16.67 -3.14
C ASN A 188 12.00 -15.15 -2.97
N ARG A 189 10.74 -14.69 -2.99
CA ARG A 189 10.41 -13.29 -2.66
C ARG A 189 10.51 -13.09 -1.15
N SER A 190 11.14 -11.99 -0.74
CA SER A 190 11.18 -11.62 0.68
C SER A 190 9.84 -11.04 1.13
N GLU A 191 9.55 -11.18 2.41
CA GLU A 191 8.36 -10.57 3.04
C GLU A 191 8.31 -9.04 2.81
N VAL A 192 9.46 -8.36 2.79
CA VAL A 192 9.56 -6.94 2.46
C VAL A 192 9.04 -6.65 1.05
N VAL A 193 9.38 -7.50 0.07
CA VAL A 193 8.92 -7.35 -1.32
C VAL A 193 7.42 -7.55 -1.42
N ASP A 194 6.89 -8.60 -0.79
CA ASP A 194 5.45 -8.88 -0.82
C ASP A 194 4.66 -7.80 -0.09
N PHE A 195 5.15 -7.29 1.04
CA PHE A 195 4.53 -6.20 1.77
C PHE A 195 4.54 -4.88 0.99
N VAL A 196 5.70 -4.48 0.46
CA VAL A 196 5.83 -3.26 -0.37
C VAL A 196 4.95 -3.37 -1.61
N GLY A 197 4.99 -4.51 -2.30
CA GLY A 197 4.14 -4.76 -3.47
C GLY A 197 2.64 -4.75 -3.15
N GLY A 198 2.25 -5.30 -1.99
CA GLY A 198 0.87 -5.25 -1.53
C GLY A 198 0.40 -3.82 -1.26
N LEU A 199 1.23 -2.98 -0.64
CA LEU A 199 0.93 -1.56 -0.47
C LEU A 199 0.86 -0.81 -1.82
N MET A 200 1.77 -1.10 -2.74
CA MET A 200 1.71 -0.53 -4.09
C MET A 200 0.39 -0.88 -4.79
N ARG A 201 -0.11 -2.12 -4.61
CA ARG A 201 -1.40 -2.56 -5.16
C ARG A 201 -2.58 -1.85 -4.49
N ILE A 202 -2.54 -1.62 -3.17
CA ILE A 202 -3.54 -0.81 -2.43
C ILE A 202 -3.61 0.62 -3.00
N PHE A 203 -2.46 1.27 -3.19
CA PHE A 203 -2.38 2.63 -3.74
C PHE A 203 -2.93 2.74 -5.17
N ARG A 204 -3.01 1.60 -5.88
CA ARG A 204 -3.49 1.49 -7.26
C ARG A 204 -4.90 0.89 -7.37
N GLY A 205 -5.49 0.45 -6.26
CA GLY A 205 -6.80 -0.17 -6.22
C GLY A 205 -6.86 -1.64 -6.66
N ASP A 206 -5.72 -2.32 -6.81
CA ASP A 206 -5.67 -3.78 -7.04
C ASP A 206 -5.86 -4.52 -5.71
N TRP A 207 -7.10 -4.54 -5.20
CA TRP A 207 -7.41 -5.10 -3.87
C TRP A 207 -7.15 -6.61 -3.78
N ALA A 208 -7.52 -7.36 -4.81
CA ALA A 208 -7.31 -8.80 -4.86
C ALA A 208 -5.82 -9.15 -4.92
N GLY A 209 -5.07 -8.43 -5.76
CA GLY A 209 -3.63 -8.60 -5.84
C GLY A 209 -2.92 -8.17 -4.57
N ALA A 210 -3.40 -7.11 -3.89
CA ALA A 210 -2.87 -6.70 -2.59
C ALA A 210 -3.09 -7.78 -1.52
N GLU A 211 -4.30 -8.33 -1.43
CA GLU A 211 -4.62 -9.44 -0.51
C GLU A 211 -3.70 -10.64 -0.75
N GLN A 212 -3.47 -11.00 -2.03
CA GLN A 212 -2.59 -12.12 -2.38
C GLN A 212 -1.16 -11.94 -1.89
N LEU A 213 -0.57 -10.76 -2.08
CA LEU A 213 0.79 -10.48 -1.62
C LEU A 213 0.86 -10.41 -0.10
N MET A 214 -0.13 -9.77 0.54
CA MET A 214 -0.15 -9.61 1.99
C MET A 214 -0.34 -10.95 2.74
N ARG A 215 -0.94 -11.97 2.13
CA ARG A 215 -0.99 -13.33 2.72
C ARG A 215 0.39 -13.94 2.98
N GLY A 216 1.41 -13.56 2.20
CA GLY A 216 2.79 -14.02 2.38
C GLY A 216 3.55 -13.27 3.47
N VAL A 217 2.98 -12.21 4.03
CA VAL A 217 3.54 -11.37 5.08
C VAL A 217 2.88 -11.77 6.39
N ALA A 218 3.66 -12.26 7.36
CA ALA A 218 3.28 -12.72 8.71
C ALA A 218 1.77 -12.83 9.02
N GLU A 219 1.07 -13.90 8.61
CA GLU A 219 -0.39 -14.11 8.86
C GLU A 219 -1.29 -12.85 8.65
N ASN A 220 -0.84 -11.87 7.86
CA ASN A 220 -1.33 -10.50 7.89
C ASN A 220 -2.22 -10.26 6.68
N ARG A 221 -3.47 -10.73 6.71
CA ARG A 221 -4.41 -10.29 5.67
C ARG A 221 -4.82 -8.85 5.94
N ASN A 222 -4.79 -8.03 4.89
CA ASN A 222 -5.06 -6.61 5.00
C ASN A 222 -6.58 -6.36 5.07
N ALA A 223 -7.06 -5.93 6.23
CA ALA A 223 -8.49 -5.67 6.48
C ALA A 223 -9.10 -4.64 5.51
N LEU A 224 -8.35 -3.62 5.08
CA LEU A 224 -8.83 -2.65 4.09
C LEU A 224 -9.05 -3.32 2.73
N ALA A 225 -8.12 -4.15 2.28
CA ALA A 225 -8.27 -4.87 1.01
C ALA A 225 -9.48 -5.82 1.07
N MET A 226 -9.70 -6.51 2.20
CA MET A 226 -10.87 -7.37 2.40
C MET A 226 -12.18 -6.59 2.38
N ALA A 227 -12.24 -5.45 3.08
CA ALA A 227 -13.40 -4.57 3.08
C ALA A 227 -13.73 -4.10 1.65
N LYS A 228 -12.73 -3.66 0.88
CA LYS A 228 -12.91 -3.26 -0.54
C LYS A 228 -13.34 -4.39 -1.46
N LEU A 229 -13.06 -5.63 -1.10
CA LEU A 229 -13.54 -6.84 -1.79
C LEU A 229 -14.90 -7.33 -1.28
N GLY A 230 -15.57 -6.57 -0.41
CA GLY A 230 -16.87 -6.96 0.14
C GLY A 230 -16.79 -7.95 1.30
N ARG A 231 -15.61 -8.29 1.82
CA ARG A 231 -15.40 -9.27 2.90
C ARG A 231 -15.18 -8.57 4.24
N SER A 232 -15.45 -9.27 5.36
CA SER A 232 -15.14 -8.76 6.70
C SER A 232 -13.64 -8.82 6.96
N GLY A 233 -13.07 -7.76 7.54
CA GLY A 233 -11.69 -7.73 8.02
C GLY A 233 -11.57 -7.89 9.54
N GLU A 234 -12.68 -8.18 10.23
CA GLU A 234 -12.81 -8.13 11.69
C GLU A 234 -11.74 -8.97 12.41
N ASP A 235 -11.60 -10.26 12.07
CA ASP A 235 -10.61 -11.16 12.70
C ASP A 235 -9.17 -10.61 12.65
N HIS A 236 -8.80 -9.99 11.52
CA HIS A 236 -7.46 -9.40 11.33
C HIS A 236 -7.29 -8.11 12.14
N ILE A 237 -8.34 -7.31 12.25
CA ILE A 237 -8.32 -6.09 13.07
C ILE A 237 -8.24 -6.47 14.55
N GLU A 238 -9.00 -7.46 14.99
CA GLU A 238 -8.97 -7.95 16.37
C GLU A 238 -7.59 -8.52 16.71
N ARG A 239 -7.00 -9.32 15.82
CA ARG A 239 -5.62 -9.79 16.00
C ARG A 239 -4.62 -8.64 16.07
N ALA A 240 -4.76 -7.62 15.24
CA ALA A 240 -3.91 -6.43 15.30
C ALA A 240 -4.09 -5.64 16.60
N LEU A 241 -5.30 -5.59 17.16
CA LEU A 241 -5.57 -4.97 18.46
C LEU A 241 -4.95 -5.78 19.61
N GLU A 242 -4.93 -7.10 19.52
CA GLU A 242 -4.25 -7.95 20.50
C GLU A 242 -2.73 -7.73 20.48
N LEU A 243 -2.14 -7.63 19.29
CA LEU A 243 -0.70 -7.39 19.12
C LEU A 243 -0.28 -6.00 19.61
N ASN A 244 -1.14 -4.98 19.42
CA ASN A 244 -0.88 -3.64 19.91
C ASN A 244 -2.17 -2.94 20.38
N PRO A 245 -2.59 -3.14 21.65
CA PRO A 245 -3.82 -2.56 22.20
C PRO A 245 -3.81 -1.04 22.29
N TYR A 246 -2.63 -0.42 22.19
CA TYR A 246 -2.42 1.02 22.33
C TYR A 246 -2.30 1.74 20.98
N ALA A 247 -2.47 1.04 19.87
CA ALA A 247 -2.43 1.64 18.55
C ALA A 247 -3.76 2.33 18.23
N GLU A 248 -3.79 3.66 18.38
CA GLU A 248 -4.90 4.55 17.97
C GLU A 248 -5.44 4.21 16.58
N ARG A 249 -4.54 4.01 15.61
CA ARG A 249 -4.90 3.70 14.23
C ARG A 249 -5.56 2.34 14.05
N THR A 250 -5.18 1.33 14.84
CA THR A 250 -5.83 0.02 14.80
C THR A 250 -7.25 0.11 15.36
N ALA A 251 -7.43 0.86 16.45
CA ALA A 251 -8.77 1.15 16.99
C ALA A 251 -9.64 1.93 15.99
N ALA A 252 -9.06 2.88 15.26
CA ALA A 252 -9.78 3.58 14.20
C ALA A 252 -10.23 2.64 13.07
N PHE A 253 -9.42 1.66 12.68
CA PHE A 253 -9.80 0.65 11.68
C PHE A 253 -10.91 -0.28 12.19
N ALA A 254 -10.91 -0.61 13.49
CA ALA A 254 -12.01 -1.37 14.11
C ALA A 254 -13.34 -0.61 14.08
N ILE A 255 -13.30 0.71 14.24
CA ILE A 255 -14.48 1.58 14.07
C ILE A 255 -14.91 1.61 12.59
N MET A 256 -13.96 1.77 11.67
CA MET A 256 -14.24 1.82 10.22
C MET A 256 -14.88 0.55 9.69
N ASP A 257 -14.49 -0.62 10.20
CA ASP A 257 -15.09 -1.91 9.81
C ASP A 257 -16.58 -2.01 10.17
N VAL A 258 -16.97 -1.56 11.37
CA VAL A 258 -18.39 -1.50 11.76
C VAL A 258 -19.14 -0.45 10.93
N LEU A 259 -18.52 0.72 10.66
CA LEU A 259 -19.11 1.75 9.79
C LEU A 259 -19.33 1.24 8.36
N GLU A 260 -18.42 0.43 7.84
CA GLU A 260 -18.54 -0.21 6.51
C GLU A 260 -19.74 -1.18 6.49
N ARG A 261 -19.92 -1.99 7.54
CA ARG A 261 -21.12 -2.84 7.69
C ARG A 261 -22.40 -2.00 7.73
N LEU A 262 -22.39 -0.93 8.52
CA LEU A 262 -23.50 0.03 8.62
C LEU A 262 -23.85 0.65 7.25
N ALA A 263 -22.83 1.00 6.46
CA ALA A 263 -23.00 1.61 5.14
C ALA A 263 -23.60 0.67 4.10
N ARG A 264 -23.43 -0.65 4.26
CA ARG A 264 -23.97 -1.67 3.34
C ARG A 264 -25.44 -1.99 3.58
N LEU A 265 -25.97 -1.66 4.76
CA LEU A 265 -27.39 -1.83 5.02
C LEU A 265 -28.21 -0.92 4.10
N THR A 266 -29.01 -1.54 3.23
CA THR A 266 -29.96 -0.83 2.36
C THR A 266 -31.21 -0.44 3.16
N GLU A 267 -31.88 0.63 2.74
CA GLU A 267 -33.08 1.16 3.43
C GLU A 267 -34.32 0.25 3.35
N ARG A 268 -34.28 -0.81 2.54
CA ARG A 268 -35.45 -1.67 2.29
C ARG A 268 -35.51 -2.84 3.30
N ASP A 269 -36.16 -2.53 4.43
CA ASP A 269 -36.84 -3.40 5.42
C ASP A 269 -36.08 -4.59 6.06
N ALA A 270 -36.27 -4.71 7.38
CA ALA A 270 -35.53 -5.50 8.40
C ALA A 270 -34.27 -4.83 8.98
N ALA A 271 -33.71 -3.81 8.33
CA ALA A 271 -32.43 -3.21 8.72
C ALA A 271 -32.48 -2.18 9.87
N ALA A 272 -33.65 -1.73 10.35
CA ALA A 272 -33.71 -0.65 11.33
C ALA A 272 -33.14 -1.05 12.71
N SER A 273 -33.44 -2.26 13.19
CA SER A 273 -32.87 -2.79 14.44
C SER A 273 -31.37 -3.03 14.29
N GLU A 274 -30.95 -3.71 13.22
CA GLU A 274 -29.54 -3.98 12.93
C GLU A 274 -28.74 -2.69 12.77
N ARG A 275 -29.33 -1.66 12.15
CA ARG A 275 -28.72 -0.34 12.02
C ARG A 275 -28.52 0.33 13.38
N ARG A 276 -29.50 0.26 14.29
CA ARG A 276 -29.34 0.75 15.67
C ARG A 276 -28.27 -0.04 16.42
N ASP A 277 -28.23 -1.36 16.25
CA ASP A 277 -27.22 -2.22 16.87
C ASP A 277 -25.81 -1.87 16.38
N LEU A 278 -25.61 -1.66 15.07
CA LEU A 278 -24.32 -1.24 14.52
C LEU A 278 -23.94 0.17 14.98
N ILE A 279 -24.88 1.12 15.07
CA ILE A 279 -24.62 2.45 15.65
C ILE A 279 -24.15 2.32 17.10
N ALA A 280 -24.82 1.49 17.90
CA ALA A 280 -24.44 1.22 19.29
C ALA A 280 -23.05 0.56 19.38
N GLN A 281 -22.74 -0.40 18.49
CA GLN A 281 -21.42 -1.02 18.41
C GLN A 281 -20.32 -0.01 18.06
N VAL A 282 -20.57 0.93 17.13
CA VAL A 282 -19.60 2.00 16.85
C VAL A 282 -19.38 2.86 18.09
N ARG A 283 -20.44 3.30 18.77
CA ARG A 283 -20.34 4.10 20.01
C ARG A 283 -19.56 3.34 21.08
N GLN A 284 -19.82 2.05 21.26
CA GLN A 284 -19.10 1.21 22.21
C GLN A 284 -17.61 1.09 21.86
N ARG A 285 -17.25 0.89 20.59
CA ARG A 285 -15.85 0.85 20.15
C ARG A 285 -15.15 2.21 20.33
N VAL A 286 -15.84 3.32 20.04
CA VAL A 286 -15.32 4.68 20.30
C VAL A 286 -15.05 4.86 21.79
N GLU A 287 -15.98 4.50 22.66
CA GLU A 287 -15.83 4.65 24.11
C GLU A 287 -14.71 3.76 24.66
N ARG A 288 -14.70 2.48 24.28
CA ARG A 288 -13.66 1.50 24.67
C ARG A 288 -12.25 2.00 24.36
N HIS A 289 -12.08 2.65 23.21
CA HIS A 289 -10.78 3.12 22.75
C HIS A 289 -10.57 4.62 22.92
N ARG A 290 -11.46 5.34 23.62
CA ARG A 290 -11.47 6.81 23.68
C ARG A 290 -10.13 7.38 24.17
N ARG A 291 -9.49 6.70 25.11
CA ARG A 291 -8.19 7.08 25.69
C ARG A 291 -7.03 7.03 24.71
N LEU A 292 -7.17 6.35 23.57
CA LEU A 292 -6.17 6.31 22.52
C LEU A 292 -6.21 7.55 21.61
N PHE A 293 -7.30 8.31 21.64
CA PHE A 293 -7.50 9.51 20.84
C PHE A 293 -7.36 10.76 21.71
N LEU A 294 -7.03 11.89 21.08
CA LEU A 294 -7.08 13.19 21.75
C LEU A 294 -8.52 13.53 22.15
N ALA A 295 -8.68 14.29 23.24
CA ALA A 295 -10.00 14.68 23.75
C ALA A 295 -10.80 15.48 22.71
N ASP A 296 -10.14 16.23 21.84
CA ASP A 296 -10.71 17.02 20.75
C ASP A 296 -10.44 16.41 19.37
N ASP A 297 -10.12 15.11 19.29
CA ASP A 297 -9.81 14.42 18.03
C ASP A 297 -10.90 14.70 16.96
N PRO A 298 -10.58 15.43 15.88
CA PRO A 298 -11.56 15.88 14.90
C PRO A 298 -12.27 14.72 14.21
N TRP A 299 -11.60 13.59 14.04
CA TRP A 299 -12.19 12.45 13.38
C TRP A 299 -13.18 11.72 14.27
N ILE A 300 -12.86 11.49 15.55
CA ILE A 300 -13.83 10.90 16.50
C ILE A 300 -15.07 11.79 16.62
N ASN A 301 -14.86 13.10 16.73
CA ASN A 301 -15.97 14.06 16.77
C ASN A 301 -16.82 14.00 15.48
N GLY A 302 -16.17 13.90 14.32
CA GLY A 302 -16.83 13.68 13.03
C GLY A 302 -17.60 12.36 12.95
N VAL A 303 -17.03 11.27 13.48
CA VAL A 303 -17.70 9.97 13.57
C VAL A 303 -18.98 10.08 14.40
N LEU A 304 -18.89 10.63 15.61
CA LEU A 304 -20.03 10.77 16.52
C LEU A 304 -21.14 11.68 15.95
N ALA A 305 -20.76 12.81 15.33
CA ALA A 305 -21.71 13.70 14.66
C ALA A 305 -22.37 13.03 13.45
N GLY A 306 -21.60 12.25 12.69
CA GLY A 306 -22.09 11.46 11.57
C GLY A 306 -23.08 10.39 11.99
N LEU A 307 -22.78 9.64 13.06
CA LEU A 307 -23.70 8.66 13.65
C LEU A 307 -25.01 9.29 14.08
N LYS A 308 -24.95 10.45 14.76
CA LYS A 308 -26.16 11.19 15.15
C LYS A 308 -27.00 11.55 13.92
N THR A 309 -26.38 12.01 12.84
CA THR A 309 -27.08 12.34 11.59
C THR A 309 -27.78 11.12 10.97
N ILE A 310 -27.13 9.95 11.02
CA ILE A 310 -27.71 8.69 10.54
C ILE A 310 -28.87 8.25 11.44
N GLU A 311 -28.70 8.36 12.75
CA GLU A 311 -29.71 8.00 13.75
C GLU A 311 -30.95 8.89 13.68
N ASP A 312 -30.79 10.21 13.49
CA ASP A 312 -31.87 11.17 13.33
C ASP A 312 -32.69 10.94 12.02
N SER A 313 -32.19 10.09 11.11
CA SER A 313 -32.86 9.73 9.85
C SER A 313 -33.57 8.37 9.85
N LEU A 314 -33.48 7.62 10.96
CA LEU A 314 -34.15 6.34 11.18
C LEU A 314 -35.61 6.52 11.57
#